data_AF-A0AA39JMZ1-F1
#
_entry.id   AF-A0AA39JMZ1-F1
#
_cell.length_a   1.000
_cell.length_b   1.000
_cell.length_c   1.000
_cell.angle_alpha   90.00
_cell.angle_beta   90.00
_cell.angle_gamma   90.00
#
_symmetry.space_group_name_H-M   'P 1'
#
loop_
_entity.id
_entity.type
_entity.pdbx_description
1 polymer ?
#
loop_
_entity_poly.entity_id
_entity_poly.type
_entity_poly.pdbx_seq_one_letter_code
_entity_poly.pdbx_strand_id
1 'polypeptide(L)'
;MELRMTIQIFAQKRGSIVGHWTVTSNEPTCKTWWGDHKKKGCYGSRKMRIEAHLFNHQAPWDNWAEMCFSTPSEFDRKSLAHPDTCENNGMFGTAGSWFIDVDESECP
;
A
#
# COMPACT_ATOMS: atom_id res chain seq x y z
N MET A 1 -7.64 6.65 13.64
CA MET A 1 -7.32 5.44 14.40
C MET A 1 -6.00 4.92 13.87
N GLU A 2 -4.89 5.16 14.57
CA GLU A 2 -3.56 4.73 14.09
C GLU A 2 -3.35 3.25 14.42
N LEU A 3 -3.17 2.43 13.39
CA LEU A 3 -2.77 1.04 13.56
C LEU A 3 -1.30 1.02 14.00
N ARG A 4 -1.08 0.75 15.29
CA ARG A 4 0.26 0.45 15.83
C ARG A 4 0.65 -0.95 15.41
N MET A 5 1.45 -1.07 14.36
CA MET A 5 2.03 -2.34 13.95
C MET A 5 3.11 -2.73 14.97
N THR A 6 2.95 -3.87 15.63
CA THR A 6 3.94 -4.41 16.56
C THR A 6 4.64 -5.57 15.86
N ILE A 7 5.94 -5.43 15.61
CA ILE A 7 6.76 -6.51 15.05
C ILE A 7 7.44 -7.22 16.21
N GLN A 8 7.24 -8.54 16.28
CA GLN A 8 7.94 -9.41 17.24
C GLN A 8 9.09 -10.12 16.53
N ILE A 9 10.32 -9.86 16.99
CA ILE A 9 11.52 -10.53 16.47
C ILE A 9 11.98 -11.55 17.51
N PHE A 10 12.09 -12.81 17.09
CA PHE A 10 12.59 -13.90 17.91
C PHE A 10 13.96 -14.34 17.42
N ALA A 11 14.96 -14.25 18.29
CA ALA A 11 16.26 -14.87 18.06
C ALA A 11 16.22 -16.30 18.59
N GLN A 12 16.50 -17.29 17.75
CA GLN A 12 16.48 -18.70 18.14
C GLN A 12 17.88 -19.32 18.07
N LYS A 13 18.27 -20.05 19.11
CA LYS A 13 19.49 -20.87 19.14
C LYS A 13 19.15 -22.26 19.65
N ARG A 14 19.36 -23.28 18.81
CA ARG A 14 19.10 -24.70 19.12
C ARG A 14 17.67 -24.95 19.63
N GLY A 15 16.67 -24.36 18.97
CA GLY A 15 15.26 -24.53 19.33
C GLY A 15 14.76 -23.66 20.49
N SER A 16 15.66 -23.04 21.26
CA SER A 16 15.28 -22.13 22.34
C SER A 16 15.31 -20.67 21.88
N ILE A 17 14.29 -19.90 22.26
CA ILE A 17 14.25 -18.45 22.07
C ILE A 17 15.26 -17.83 23.03
N VAL A 18 16.29 -17.17 22.48
CA VAL A 18 17.36 -16.52 23.24
C VAL A 18 17.19 -15.00 23.34
N GLY A 19 16.20 -14.44 22.66
CA GLY A 19 15.86 -13.03 22.75
C GLY A 19 14.51 -12.74 22.10
N HIS A 20 13.73 -11.87 22.73
CA HIS A 20 12.47 -11.34 22.21
C HIS A 20 12.54 -9.81 22.27
N TRP A 21 12.29 -9.17 21.12
CA TRP A 21 12.25 -7.72 21.00
C TRP A 21 10.87 -7.31 20.53
N THR A 22 10.22 -6.43 21.29
CA THR A 22 9.00 -5.75 20.86
C THR A 22 9.41 -4.45 20.21
N VAL A 23 9.36 -4.39 18.87
CA VAL A 23 9.62 -3.14 18.17
C VAL A 23 8.34 -2.30 18.22
N THR A 24 8.39 -1.21 18.99
CA THR A 24 7.29 -0.24 19.11
C THR A 24 7.54 1.04 18.32
N SER A 25 8.68 1.17 17.62
CA SER A 25 8.92 2.35 16.80
C SER A 25 7.97 2.32 15.61
N ASN A 26 7.04 3.28 15.58
CA ASN A 26 6.37 3.64 14.34
C ASN A 26 7.33 4.61 13.65
N GLU A 27 8.17 4.08 12.77
CA GLU A 27 9.02 4.90 11.89
C GLU A 27 8.26 5.15 10.60
N PRO A 28 7.45 6.23 10.50
CA PRO A 28 6.66 6.52 9.30
C PRO A 28 7.55 6.71 8.06
N THR A 29 8.82 7.04 8.26
CA THR A 29 9.83 7.18 7.21
C THR A 29 10.23 5.86 6.55
N CYS A 30 9.98 4.71 7.19
CA CYS A 30 10.34 3.39 6.66
C CYS A 30 9.17 2.69 5.95
N LYS A 31 8.05 3.40 5.73
CA LYS A 31 6.89 2.87 5.02
C LYS A 31 6.79 3.52 3.65
N THR A 32 6.44 2.72 2.66
CA THR A 32 5.97 3.21 1.38
C THR A 32 4.66 3.97 1.55
N TRP A 33 4.39 4.90 0.65
CA TRP A 33 3.18 5.70 0.69
C TRP A 33 2.71 6.06 -0.72
N TRP A 34 1.41 6.37 -0.83
CA TRP A 34 0.77 6.74 -2.08
C TRP A 34 0.76 8.26 -2.24
N GLY A 35 1.14 8.75 -3.41
CA GLY A 35 0.88 10.15 -3.79
C GLY A 35 -0.59 10.40 -4.07
N ASP A 36 -0.88 11.54 -4.70
CA ASP A 36 -2.25 11.95 -4.99
C ASP A 36 -2.99 10.93 -5.87
N HIS A 37 -4.16 10.50 -5.43
CA HIS A 37 -5.07 9.69 -6.24
C HIS A 37 -5.68 10.51 -7.37
N LYS A 38 -5.55 10.00 -8.58
CA LYS A 38 -6.15 10.57 -9.78
C LYS A 38 -7.31 9.70 -10.23
N LYS A 39 -8.50 10.29 -10.36
CA LYS A 39 -9.65 9.66 -11.02
C LYS A 39 -9.33 9.52 -12.51
N LYS A 40 -9.33 8.29 -13.03
CA LYS A 40 -9.07 7.99 -14.45
C LYS A 40 -10.33 7.84 -15.30
N GLY A 41 -11.49 7.79 -14.64
CA GLY A 41 -12.80 7.72 -15.27
C GLY A 41 -13.56 6.45 -14.89
N CYS A 42 -14.74 6.31 -15.48
CA CYS A 42 -15.63 5.19 -15.21
C CYS A 42 -15.16 3.94 -15.94
N TYR A 43 -15.13 2.82 -15.23
CA TYR A 43 -14.79 1.49 -15.75
C TYR A 43 -16.03 0.57 -15.81
N GLY A 44 -17.22 1.16 -15.76
CA GLY A 44 -18.52 0.49 -15.77
C GLY A 44 -19.55 1.34 -15.04
N SER A 45 -20.81 0.89 -15.05
CA SER A 45 -21.86 1.52 -14.25
C SER A 45 -21.51 1.43 -12.77
N ARG A 46 -21.53 2.56 -12.08
CA ARG A 46 -21.17 2.71 -10.66
C ARG A 46 -19.77 2.24 -10.29
N LYS A 47 -18.83 2.16 -11.25
CA LYS A 47 -17.43 1.78 -11.00
C LYS A 47 -16.46 2.79 -11.58
N MET A 48 -15.54 3.27 -10.76
CA MET A 48 -14.52 4.24 -11.15
C MET A 48 -13.13 3.67 -10.94
N ARG A 49 -12.24 3.90 -11.92
CA ARG A 49 -10.81 3.63 -11.76
C ARG A 49 -10.12 4.84 -11.15
N ILE A 50 -9.38 4.61 -10.07
CA ILE A 50 -8.47 5.59 -9.48
C ILE A 50 -7.04 5.04 -9.51
N GLU A 51 -6.06 5.93 -9.62
CA GLU A 51 -4.64 5.58 -9.68
C GLU A 51 -3.80 6.47 -8.79
N ALA A 52 -2.73 5.92 -8.21
CA ALA A 52 -1.75 6.68 -7.44
C ALA A 52 -0.35 6.09 -7.63
N HIS A 53 0.67 6.94 -7.53
CA HIS A 53 2.06 6.51 -7.56
C HIS A 53 2.57 6.10 -6.18
N LEU A 54 3.36 5.03 -6.15
CA LEU A 54 4.00 4.53 -4.93
C LEU A 54 5.37 5.21 -4.74
N PHE A 55 5.58 5.77 -3.56
CA PHE A 55 6.81 6.43 -3.15
C PHE A 55 7.50 5.68 -2.02
N ASN A 56 8.79 6.02 -1.83
CA ASN A 56 9.62 5.53 -0.74
C ASN A 56 9.89 4.00 -0.74
N HIS A 57 9.82 3.36 -1.91
CA HIS A 57 10.37 2.01 -2.09
C HIS A 57 11.86 2.13 -2.43
N GLN A 58 12.70 1.31 -1.78
CA GLN A 58 14.15 1.38 -1.84
C GLN A 58 14.70 0.33 -2.81
N ALA A 59 14.74 0.66 -4.10
CA ALA A 59 15.43 -0.19 -5.08
C ALA A 59 16.95 -0.22 -4.81
N PRO A 60 17.65 -1.36 -4.95
CA PRO A 60 17.15 -2.67 -5.42
C PRO A 60 16.68 -3.61 -4.29
N TRP A 61 16.65 -3.15 -3.04
CA TRP A 61 16.39 -3.99 -1.87
C TRP A 61 14.91 -4.34 -1.72
N ASP A 62 14.03 -3.40 -2.07
CA ASP A 62 12.60 -3.59 -2.02
C ASP A 62 12.09 -4.21 -3.32
N ASN A 63 11.30 -5.27 -3.19
CA ASN A 63 10.50 -5.76 -4.30
C ASN A 63 9.33 -4.79 -4.53
N TRP A 64 9.39 -4.04 -5.63
CA TRP A 64 8.37 -3.05 -5.97
C TRP A 64 6.95 -3.62 -5.98
N ALA A 65 6.76 -4.88 -6.39
CA ALA A 65 5.45 -5.51 -6.49
C ALA A 65 4.90 -5.83 -5.10
N GLU A 66 5.73 -6.41 -4.23
CA GLU A 66 5.36 -6.69 -2.84
C GLU A 66 5.02 -5.41 -2.09
N MET A 67 5.84 -4.36 -2.24
CA MET A 67 5.56 -3.06 -1.64
C MET A 67 4.27 -2.45 -2.19
N CYS A 68 4.05 -2.50 -3.50
CA CYS A 68 2.83 -1.97 -4.12
C CYS A 68 1.56 -2.66 -3.60
N PHE A 69 1.53 -3.99 -3.56
CA PHE A 69 0.34 -4.72 -3.09
C PHE A 69 0.14 -4.64 -1.57
N SER A 70 1.21 -4.48 -0.78
CA SER A 70 1.10 -4.43 0.68
C SER A 70 0.88 -3.03 1.26
N THR A 71 1.05 -1.97 0.46
CA THR A 71 0.90 -0.59 0.95
C THR A 71 -0.58 -0.21 1.01
N PRO A 72 -1.16 -0.01 2.20
CA PRO A 72 -2.55 0.41 2.32
C PRO A 72 -2.73 1.84 1.79
N SER A 73 -3.92 2.13 1.29
CA SER A 73 -4.29 3.45 0.78
C SER A 73 -5.57 3.95 1.45
N GLU A 74 -5.80 5.25 1.40
CA GLU A 74 -7.05 5.85 1.81
C GLU A 74 -7.54 6.78 0.71
N PHE A 75 -8.79 6.60 0.28
CA PHE A 75 -9.42 7.45 -0.72
C PHE A 75 -10.86 7.75 -0.29
N ASP A 76 -11.23 9.04 -0.23
CA ASP A 76 -12.54 9.50 0.24
C ASP A 76 -12.97 8.86 1.59
N ARG A 77 -12.05 8.84 2.56
CA ARG A 77 -12.24 8.23 3.90
C ARG A 77 -12.52 6.72 3.89
N LYS A 78 -12.37 6.05 2.75
CA LYS A 78 -12.43 4.60 2.61
C LYS A 78 -11.01 4.04 2.64
N SER A 79 -10.76 3.09 3.53
CA SER A 79 -9.50 2.37 3.56
C SER A 79 -9.48 1.30 2.46
N LEU A 80 -8.46 1.35 1.62
CA LEU A 80 -8.20 0.40 0.54
C LEU A 80 -6.99 -0.44 0.96
N ALA A 81 -7.22 -1.71 1.27
CA ALA A 81 -6.17 -2.58 1.83
C ALA A 81 -5.01 -2.80 0.86
N HIS A 82 -5.31 -2.94 -0.44
CA HIS A 82 -4.33 -3.11 -1.50
C HIS A 82 -4.89 -2.57 -2.84
N PRO A 83 -4.03 -2.22 -3.82
CA PRO A 83 -4.42 -2.02 -5.22
C PRO A 83 -5.01 -3.28 -5.84
N ASP A 84 -5.89 -3.12 -6.83
CA ASP A 84 -6.35 -4.21 -7.69
C ASP A 84 -5.27 -4.57 -8.73
N THR A 85 -4.53 -3.56 -9.20
CA THR A 85 -3.38 -3.75 -10.09
C THR A 85 -2.20 -2.90 -9.67
N CYS A 86 -1.00 -3.42 -9.93
CA CYS A 86 0.28 -2.77 -9.70
C CYS A 86 1.11 -2.84 -10.98
N GLU A 87 1.60 -1.69 -11.43
CA GLU A 87 2.38 -1.55 -12.67
C GLU A 87 3.71 -0.87 -12.36
N ASN A 88 4.81 -1.46 -12.83
CA ASN A 88 6.14 -0.85 -12.78
C ASN A 88 6.47 -0.24 -14.14
N ASN A 89 6.49 1.09 -14.17
CA ASN A 89 6.75 1.88 -15.38
C ASN A 89 8.23 2.26 -15.53
N GLY A 90 9.14 1.53 -14.86
CA GLY A 90 10.58 1.77 -14.90
C GLY A 90 10.93 3.16 -14.39
N MET A 91 11.34 4.05 -15.30
CA MET A 91 11.77 5.42 -14.97
C MET A 91 10.65 6.28 -14.35
N PHE A 92 9.38 5.93 -14.60
CA PHE A 92 8.22 6.65 -14.04
C PHE A 92 7.75 6.08 -12.70
N GLY A 93 8.48 5.09 -12.15
CA GLY A 93 8.17 4.46 -10.88
C GLY A 93 7.03 3.45 -10.94
N THR A 94 6.49 3.13 -9.77
CA THR A 94 5.42 2.14 -9.59
C THR A 94 4.08 2.84 -9.39
N ALA A 95 3.01 2.33 -10.00
CA ALA A 95 1.66 2.84 -9.87
C ALA A 95 0.70 1.73 -9.44
N GLY A 96 -0.21 2.06 -8.53
CA GLY A 96 -1.33 1.22 -8.14
C GLY A 96 -2.62 1.73 -8.75
N SER A 97 -3.52 0.82 -9.16
CA SER A 97 -4.89 1.15 -9.57
C SER A 97 -5.92 0.45 -8.68
N TRP A 98 -7.05 1.12 -8.45
CA TRP A 98 -8.21 0.57 -7.76
C TRP A 98 -9.48 0.79 -8.58
N PHE A 99 -10.39 -0.17 -8.54
CA PHE A 99 -11.71 -0.11 -9.14
C PHE A 99 -12.75 -0.02 -8.02
N ILE A 100 -13.11 1.20 -7.66
CA ILE A 100 -14.00 1.48 -6.54
C ILE A 100 -15.44 1.65 -7.00
N ASP A 101 -16.38 1.19 -6.18
CA ASP A 101 -17.79 1.48 -6.39
C ASP A 101 -18.09 2.94 -5.99
N VAL A 102 -18.81 3.63 -6.88
CA VAL A 102 -19.20 5.04 -6.75
C VAL A 102 -20.69 5.20 -6.98
N ASP A 103 -21.24 6.36 -6.60
CA ASP A 103 -22.63 6.69 -6.89
C ASP A 103 -22.87 6.79 -8.41
N GLU A 104 -24.10 6.49 -8.83
CA GLU A 104 -24.53 6.56 -10.24
C GLU A 104 -24.38 7.97 -10.84
N SER A 105 -24.41 9.00 -9.98
CA SER A 105 -24.15 10.38 -10.40
C SER A 105 -22.68 10.65 -10.77
N GLU A 106 -21.73 9.88 -10.23
CA GLU A 106 -20.32 9.94 -10.63
C GLU A 106 -20.05 9.08 -11.86
N CYS A 107 -20.59 7.85 -11.85
CA CYS A 107 -20.49 6.91 -12.97
C CYS A 107 -21.87 6.29 -13.28
N PRO A 108 -22.56 6.78 -14.33
CA PRO A 108 -23.83 6.21 -14.78
C PRO A 108 -23.64 4.80 -15.36
#